data_AF-A0AA95SPT4-F1
#
_entry.id   AF-A0AA95SPT4-F1
#
_cell.length_a   1.000
_cell.length_b   1.000
_cell.length_c   1.000
_cell.angle_alpha   90.00
_cell.angle_beta   90.00
_cell.angle_gamma   90.00
#
_symmetry.space_group_name_H-M   'P 1'
#
loop_
_entity.id
_entity.type
_entity.pdbx_description
1 polymer ?
#
loop_
_entity_poly.entity_id
_entity_poly.type
_entity_poly.pdbx_seq_one_letter_code
_entity_poly.pdbx_strand_id
1 'polypeptide(L)'
;MSSTNLMAGTQQQFVDKQMAGVIESIMLHSYSLANRGMIPSDAQLVDYIHQMEDAVVLDKVRKHPAAASTKVLSAEDAEVLRWSRLVGQRSTS
;
A
#
# COMPACT_ATOMS: atom_id res chain seq x y z
N MET A 1 15.54 -25.27 -17.95
CA MET A 1 14.28 -24.51 -18.06
C MET A 1 14.09 -23.70 -16.76
N SER A 2 14.86 -22.63 -16.55
CA SER A 2 14.89 -21.91 -15.25
C SER A 2 14.63 -20.40 -15.36
N SER A 3 14.35 -19.88 -16.55
CA SER A 3 14.19 -18.44 -16.77
C SER A 3 12.83 -17.89 -16.35
N THR A 4 11.79 -18.73 -16.31
CA THR A 4 10.42 -18.30 -16.00
C THR A 4 10.24 -17.87 -14.54
N ASN A 5 10.92 -18.56 -13.61
CA ASN A 5 10.80 -18.26 -12.17
C ASN A 5 11.52 -16.96 -11.77
N LEU A 6 12.63 -16.62 -12.44
CA LEU A 6 13.36 -15.38 -12.17
C LEU A 6 12.59 -14.15 -12.65
N MET A 7 11.88 -14.25 -13.78
CA MET A 7 11.06 -13.16 -14.31
C MET A 7 9.76 -12.95 -13.52
N ALA A 8 9.15 -14.02 -13.00
CA ALA A 8 7.97 -13.89 -12.14
C ALA A 8 8.30 -13.19 -10.81
N GLY A 9 9.45 -13.49 -10.20
CA GLY A 9 9.91 -12.84 -8.98
C GLY A 9 10.15 -11.34 -9.15
N THR A 10 10.76 -10.92 -10.25
CA THR A 10 11.02 -9.49 -10.53
C THR A 10 9.75 -8.72 -10.89
N GLN A 11 8.81 -9.35 -11.60
CA GLN A 11 7.52 -8.73 -11.91
C GLN A 11 6.67 -8.53 -10.66
N GLN A 12 6.61 -9.53 -9.76
CA GLN A 12 5.84 -9.41 -8.52
C GLN A 12 6.43 -8.33 -7.62
N GLN A 13 7.75 -8.26 -7.45
CA GLN A 13 8.42 -7.20 -6.70
C GLN A 13 8.12 -5.81 -7.27
N PHE A 14 8.08 -5.68 -8.59
CA PHE A 14 7.71 -4.41 -9.24
C PHE A 14 6.27 -4.02 -8.91
N VAL A 15 5.32 -4.95 -9.07
CA VAL A 15 3.90 -4.71 -8.73
C VAL A 15 3.75 -4.34 -7.26
N ASP A 16 4.41 -5.07 -6.37
CA ASP A 16 4.39 -4.84 -4.93
C ASP A 16 4.87 -3.44 -4.57
N LYS A 17 6.00 -3.01 -5.15
CA LYS A 17 6.52 -1.66 -4.94
C LYS A 17 5.57 -0.58 -5.44
N GLN A 18 4.99 -0.78 -6.63
CA GLN A 18 4.04 0.17 -7.20
C GLN A 18 2.78 0.28 -6.33
N MET A 19 2.21 -0.85 -5.92
CA MET A 19 0.96 -0.87 -5.16
C MET A 19 1.15 -0.44 -3.70
N ALA A 20 2.27 -0.78 -3.07
CA ALA A 20 2.64 -0.22 -1.78
C ALA A 20 2.75 1.32 -1.85
N GLY A 21 3.34 1.86 -2.92
CA GLY A 21 3.40 3.32 -3.14
C GLY A 21 2.02 3.97 -3.33
N VAL A 22 1.08 3.29 -4.01
CA VAL A 22 -0.31 3.75 -4.13
C VAL A 22 -0.98 3.79 -2.75
N ILE A 23 -0.89 2.70 -1.98
CA ILE A 23 -1.48 2.64 -0.65
C ILE A 23 -0.84 3.67 0.28
N GLU A 24 0.47 3.84 0.25
CA GLU A 24 1.19 4.87 1.00
C GLU A 24 0.66 6.28 0.70
N SER A 25 0.47 6.63 -0.58
CA SER A 25 -0.10 7.92 -0.97
C SER A 25 -1.53 8.13 -0.45
N ILE A 26 -2.36 7.09 -0.51
CA ILE A 26 -3.73 7.11 0.02
C ILE A 26 -3.72 7.29 1.54
N MET A 27 -2.85 6.56 2.25
CA MET A 27 -2.78 6.61 3.70
C MET A 27 -2.17 7.91 4.20
N LEU A 28 -1.19 8.49 3.47
CA LEU A 28 -0.68 9.85 3.70
C LEU A 28 -1.82 10.88 3.61
N HIS A 29 -2.64 10.79 2.56
CA HIS A 29 -3.78 11.67 2.39
C HIS A 29 -4.79 11.51 3.55
N SER A 30 -5.14 10.27 3.90
CA SER A 30 -6.03 9.98 5.04
C SER A 30 -5.48 10.52 6.36
N TYR A 31 -4.18 10.32 6.63
CA TYR A 31 -3.54 10.84 7.84
C TYR A 31 -3.60 12.35 7.87
N SER A 32 -3.24 13.00 6.77
CA SER A 32 -3.21 14.45 6.65
C SER A 32 -4.59 15.07 6.89
N LEU A 33 -5.65 14.48 6.33
CA LEU A 33 -7.03 14.90 6.59
C LEU A 33 -7.42 14.78 8.07
N ALA A 34 -7.04 13.67 8.72
CA ALA A 34 -7.33 13.45 10.13
C ALA A 34 -6.52 14.38 11.06
N ASN A 35 -5.34 14.85 10.61
CA ASN A 35 -4.38 15.60 11.42
C ASN A 35 -4.14 17.04 10.90
N ARG A 36 -5.18 17.69 10.36
CA ARG A 36 -5.17 19.12 9.96
C ARG A 36 -4.04 19.49 8.99
N GLY A 37 -3.74 18.64 8.03
CA GLY A 37 -2.70 18.88 7.03
C GLY A 37 -1.30 18.41 7.43
N MET A 38 -1.12 17.84 8.63
CA MET A 38 0.18 17.33 9.06
C MET A 38 0.68 16.22 8.14
N ILE A 39 1.97 16.25 7.83
CA ILE A 39 2.66 15.20 7.08
C ILE A 39 3.35 14.28 8.10
N PRO A 40 3.00 12.99 8.17
CA PRO A 40 3.64 12.05 9.09
C PRO A 40 5.05 11.70 8.61
N SER A 41 5.92 11.29 9.53
CA SER A 41 7.11 10.52 9.17
C SER A 41 6.73 9.11 8.69
N ASP A 42 7.65 8.43 8.01
CA ASP A 42 7.43 7.04 7.54
C ASP A 42 7.03 6.11 8.69
N ALA A 43 7.69 6.23 9.85
CA ALA A 43 7.38 5.45 11.04
C ALA A 43 5.96 5.74 11.56
N GLN A 44 5.57 7.02 11.63
CA GLN A 44 4.22 7.41 12.06
C GLN A 44 3.15 6.91 11.09
N LEU A 45 3.42 6.90 9.79
CA LEU A 45 2.51 6.38 8.78
C LEU A 45 2.34 4.86 8.92
N VAL A 46 3.43 4.12 9.14
CA VAL A 46 3.39 2.67 9.37
C VAL A 46 2.59 2.34 10.63
N ASP A 47 2.88 3.04 11.73
CA ASP A 47 2.14 2.86 12.99
C ASP A 47 0.65 3.18 12.81
N TYR A 48 0.34 4.25 12.08
CA TYR A 48 -1.03 4.63 11.76
C TYR A 48 -1.77 3.54 10.98
N ILE A 49 -1.12 2.90 10.00
CA ILE A 49 -1.70 1.79 9.24
C ILE A 49 -1.89 0.56 10.14
N HIS A 50 -0.90 0.20 10.95
CA HIS A 50 -0.95 -0.99 11.81
C HIS A 50 -1.96 -0.88 12.96
N GLN A 51 -2.29 0.33 13.42
CA GLN A 51 -3.30 0.55 14.45
C GLN A 51 -4.73 0.45 13.91
N MET A 52 -4.92 0.40 12.59
CA MET A 52 -6.24 0.25 11.99
C MET A 52 -6.66 -1.20 11.87
N GLU A 53 -7.96 -1.43 12.00
CA GLU A 53 -8.56 -2.69 11.58
C GLU A 53 -8.42 -2.88 10.06
N ASP A 54 -8.19 -4.12 9.63
CA ASP A 54 -8.03 -4.48 8.22
C ASP A 54 -9.19 -3.96 7.35
N ALA A 55 -10.43 -4.02 7.87
CA ALA A 55 -11.61 -3.49 7.18
C ALA A 55 -11.54 -1.97 6.93
N VAL A 56 -10.96 -1.21 7.88
CA VAL A 56 -10.79 0.25 7.75
C VAL A 56 -9.72 0.58 6.72
N VAL A 57 -8.62 -0.18 6.69
CA VAL A 57 -7.58 -0.04 5.66
C VAL A 57 -8.17 -0.28 4.28
N LEU A 58 -8.90 -1.39 4.11
CA LEU A 58 -9.57 -1.73 2.85
C LEU A 58 -10.57 -0.66 2.42
N ASP A 59 -11.39 -0.15 3.34
CA ASP A 59 -12.37 0.90 3.04
C ASP A 59 -11.70 2.19 2.56
N LYS A 60 -10.68 2.67 3.28
CA LYS A 60 -9.92 3.87 2.92
C LYS A 60 -9.26 3.73 1.55
N VAL A 61 -8.67 2.56 1.30
CA VAL A 61 -7.98 2.28 0.05
C VAL A 61 -8.98 2.20 -1.12
N ARG A 62 -10.06 1.42 -0.99
CA ARG A 62 -11.04 1.19 -2.07
C ARG A 62 -11.85 2.43 -2.40
N LYS A 63 -12.15 3.30 -1.42
CA LYS A 63 -12.91 4.54 -1.64
C LYS A 63 -12.08 5.71 -2.17
N HIS A 64 -10.75 5.61 -2.14
CA HIS A 64 -9.91 6.70 -2.60
C HIS A 64 -9.92 6.80 -4.14
N PRO A 65 -10.11 8.00 -4.73
CA PRO A 65 -10.17 8.15 -6.19
C PRO A 65 -8.94 7.60 -6.93
N ALA A 66 -7.76 7.69 -6.32
CA ALA A 66 -6.52 7.16 -6.88
C ALA A 66 -6.52 5.62 -7.04
N ALA A 67 -7.35 4.89 -6.29
CA ALA A 67 -7.44 3.44 -6.44
C ALA A 67 -8.14 3.02 -7.73
N ALA A 68 -9.04 3.85 -8.26
CA ALA A 68 -9.94 3.51 -9.37
C ALA A 68 -9.21 3.15 -10.69
N SER A 69 -8.00 3.68 -10.89
CA SER A 69 -7.19 3.43 -12.09
C SER A 69 -6.03 2.45 -11.84
N THR A 70 -6.03 1.75 -10.70
CA THR A 70 -4.91 0.89 -10.29
C THR A 70 -5.37 -0.55 -10.02
N LYS A 71 -4.42 -1.49 -9.97
CA LYS A 71 -4.69 -2.89 -9.64
C LYS A 71 -5.32 -3.08 -8.26
N VAL A 72 -5.19 -2.11 -7.36
CA VAL A 72 -5.76 -2.13 -6.02
C VAL A 72 -7.28 -2.30 -6.04
N LEU A 73 -7.98 -1.74 -7.03
CA LEU A 73 -9.46 -1.85 -7.09
C LEU A 73 -9.93 -3.28 -7.40
N SER A 74 -9.22 -3.99 -8.28
CA SER A 74 -9.57 -5.34 -8.72
C SER A 74 -8.85 -6.46 -7.97
N ALA A 75 -7.92 -6.12 -7.09
CA ALA A 75 -7.20 -7.07 -6.25
C ALA A 75 -8.10 -7.66 -5.16
N GLU A 76 -7.75 -8.86 -4.71
CA GLU A 76 -8.35 -9.48 -3.54
C GLU A 76 -7.97 -8.70 -2.27
N ASP A 77 -8.84 -8.70 -1.27
CA ASP A 77 -8.59 -7.99 0.00
C ASP A 77 -7.27 -8.42 0.65
N ALA A 78 -6.96 -9.71 0.63
CA ALA A 78 -5.70 -10.24 1.16
C ALA A 78 -4.47 -9.64 0.46
N GLU A 79 -4.56 -9.38 -0.85
CA GLU A 79 -3.47 -8.80 -1.63
C GLU A 79 -3.29 -7.31 -1.28
N VAL A 80 -4.39 -6.57 -1.13
CA VAL A 80 -4.38 -5.16 -0.69
C VAL A 80 -3.79 -5.03 0.71
N LEU A 81 -4.20 -5.90 1.65
CA LEU A 81 -3.66 -5.93 3.01
C LEU A 81 -2.18 -6.36 3.03
N ARG A 82 -1.75 -7.21 2.10
CA ARG A 82 -0.33 -7.54 1.98
C ARG A 82 0.47 -6.33 1.51
N TRP A 83 0.00 -5.59 0.51
CA TRP A 83 0.67 -4.37 0.05
C TRP A 83 0.68 -3.26 1.12
N SER A 84 -0.36 -3.13 1.94
CA SER A 84 -0.39 -2.13 3.02
C SER A 84 0.71 -2.37 4.05
N ARG A 85 1.06 -3.63 4.31
CA ARG A 85 2.16 -4.02 5.19
C ARG A 85 3.54 -3.70 4.59
N LEU A 86 3.65 -3.54 3.27
CA LEU A 86 4.89 -3.16 2.59
C LEU A 86 5.16 -1.64 2.62
N VAL A 87 4.18 -0.83 3.05
CA VAL A 87 4.34 0.61 3.20
C VAL A 87 5.48 0.91 4.18
N GLY A 88 6.34 1.87 3.83
CA GLY A 88 7.50 2.25 4.65
C GLY A 88 8.67 1.26 4.62
N GLN A 89 8.54 0.09 3.99
CA GLN A 89 9.62 -0.92 3.90
C GLN A 89 10.63 -0.65 2.77
N ARG A 90 10.82 0.62 2.36
CA ARG A 90 11.55 1.00 1.13
C ARG A 90 13.06 0.70 1.12
N SER A 91 13.62 0.10 2.18
CA SER A 91 15.09 0.06 2.39
C SER A 91 15.69 -1.28 2.87
N THR A 92 14.99 -2.42 2.81
CA THR A 92 15.58 -3.72 3.21
C THR A 92 15.80 -4.68 2.04
N SER A 93 16.41 -4.21 0.95
CA SER A 93 16.95 -5.06 -0.12
C SER A 93 18.28 -4.51 -0.63
#